data_AF-A0A661HP12-F1
#
_entry.id   AF-A0A661HP12-F1
#
_cell.length_a   1.000
_cell.length_b   1.000
_cell.length_c   1.000
_cell.angle_alpha   90.00
_cell.angle_beta   90.00
_cell.angle_gamma   90.00
#
_symmetry.space_group_name_H-M   'P 1'
#
loop_
_entity.id
_entity.type
_entity.pdbx_description
1 polymer ?
#
loop_
_entity_poly.entity_id
_entity_poly.type
_entity_poly.pdbx_seq_one_letter_code
_entity_poly.pdbx_strand_id
1 'polypeptide(L)'
;MDGVDKKPGLDITTQELYDYLAKNTQAKITTSQVSPADLTDTFREGLKRAKHVLYIPISQGLSSTMSTAIAIARQDEFKGKVTVYQSNFITP
;
A
#
# COMPACT_ATOMS: atom_id res chain seq x y z
N MET A 1 2.11 15.39 -2.20
CA MET A 1 1.64 16.60 -2.92
C MET A 1 2.29 17.80 -2.28
N ASP A 2 2.97 18.65 -3.03
CA ASP A 2 3.69 19.83 -2.50
C ASP A 2 4.63 19.53 -1.33
N GLY A 3 5.34 18.41 -1.40
CA GLY A 3 6.26 17.97 -0.34
C GLY A 3 5.58 17.36 0.90
N VAL A 4 4.25 17.24 0.91
CA VAL A 4 3.49 16.60 2.00
C VAL A 4 2.95 15.25 1.55
N ASP A 5 3.22 14.21 2.35
CA ASP A 5 2.67 12.88 2.14
C ASP A 5 1.20 12.83 2.59
N LYS A 6 0.36 12.16 1.77
CA LYS A 6 -1.07 12.00 2.01
C LYS A 6 -1.47 10.57 1.67
N LYS A 7 -2.11 9.85 2.60
CA LYS A 7 -2.61 8.49 2.38
C LYS A 7 -3.90 8.55 1.55
N PRO A 8 -3.95 7.93 0.36
CA PRO A 8 -5.16 7.89 -0.46
C PRO A 8 -6.33 7.24 0.30
N GLY A 9 -7.50 7.88 0.25
CA GLY A 9 -8.71 7.42 0.94
C GLY A 9 -8.76 7.71 2.44
N LEU A 10 -7.67 8.21 3.04
CA LEU A 10 -7.62 8.67 4.44
C LEU A 10 -7.43 10.18 4.51
N ASP A 11 -6.30 10.67 3.97
CA ASP A 11 -5.88 12.07 4.07
C ASP A 11 -6.23 12.88 2.80
N ILE A 12 -6.68 12.17 1.75
CA ILE A 12 -7.11 12.76 0.49
C ILE A 12 -8.06 11.82 -0.28
N THR A 13 -9.13 12.38 -0.80
CA THR A 13 -10.06 11.71 -1.71
C THR A 13 -9.64 11.86 -3.17
N THR A 14 -10.12 10.95 -4.02
CA THR A 14 -9.91 11.01 -5.47
C THR A 14 -10.42 12.33 -6.07
N GLN A 15 -11.56 12.83 -5.60
CA GLN A 15 -12.13 14.09 -6.09
C GLN A 15 -11.23 15.28 -5.71
N GLU A 16 -10.77 15.36 -4.46
CA GLU A 16 -9.87 16.43 -4.01
C GLU A 16 -8.55 16.42 -4.79
N LEU A 17 -8.01 15.23 -5.10
CA LEU A 17 -6.84 15.08 -5.94
C LEU A 17 -7.07 15.64 -7.35
N TYR A 18 -8.20 15.31 -7.98
CA TYR A 18 -8.54 15.82 -9.32
C TYR A 18 -8.80 17.32 -9.33
N ASP A 19 -9.55 17.85 -8.35
CA ASP A 19 -9.81 19.28 -8.22
C ASP A 19 -8.50 20.06 -8.02
N TYR A 20 -7.59 19.50 -7.23
CA TYR A 20 -6.28 20.08 -7.01
C TYR A 20 -5.44 20.09 -8.30
N LEU A 21 -5.43 18.99 -9.06
CA LEU A 21 -4.73 18.89 -10.35
C LEU A 21 -5.29 19.88 -11.39
N ALA A 22 -6.61 20.03 -11.45
CA ALA A 22 -7.27 20.96 -12.37
C ALA A 22 -6.92 22.42 -12.07
N LYS A 23 -6.76 22.78 -10.79
CA LYS A 23 -6.39 24.13 -10.35
C LYS A 23 -4.89 24.41 -10.42
N ASN A 24 -4.05 23.37 -10.35
CA ASN A 24 -2.60 23.52 -10.22
C ASN A 24 -1.87 22.70 -11.30
N THR A 25 -1.89 23.18 -12.54
CA THR A 25 -1.31 22.48 -13.71
C THR A 25 0.21 22.27 -13.65
N GLN A 26 0.91 23.00 -12.79
CA GLN A 26 2.36 22.86 -12.56
C GLN A 26 2.69 22.03 -11.31
N ALA A 27 1.69 21.50 -10.60
CA ALA A 27 1.91 20.74 -9.39
C ALA A 27 2.67 19.44 -9.69
N LYS A 28 3.75 19.20 -8.95
CA LYS A 28 4.47 17.92 -8.99
C LYS A 28 3.83 16.96 -8.01
N ILE A 29 3.11 15.98 -8.55
CA ILE A 29 2.54 14.88 -7.77
C ILE A 29 3.34 13.62 -8.08
N THR A 30 3.86 13.00 -7.03
CA THR A 30 4.48 11.69 -7.09
C THR A 30 3.74 10.76 -6.14
N THR A 31 3.82 9.46 -6.44
CA THR A 31 3.33 8.41 -5.56
C THR A 31 4.51 7.74 -4.89
N SER A 32 4.36 7.36 -3.64
CA SER A 32 5.30 6.51 -2.92
C SER A 32 4.67 5.17 -2.60
N GLN A 33 5.51 4.15 -2.50
CA GLN A 33 5.09 2.87 -1.93
C GLN A 33 4.94 3.00 -0.41
N VAL A 34 4.11 2.14 0.19
CA VAL A 34 4.06 2.01 1.66
C VAL A 34 5.43 1.55 2.17
N SER A 35 5.85 2.06 3.34
CA SER A 35 7.15 1.66 3.90
C SER A 35 7.12 0.21 4.40
N PRO A 36 8.26 -0.50 4.40
CA PRO A 36 8.32 -1.85 4.98
C PRO A 36 7.90 -1.89 6.46
N ALA A 37 8.18 -0.82 7.22
CA ALA A 37 7.80 -0.71 8.62
C ALA A 37 6.27 -0.61 8.78
N ASP A 38 5.61 0.28 8.02
CA ASP A 38 4.15 0.42 8.05
C ASP A 38 3.44 -0.89 7.68
N LEU A 39 3.98 -1.61 6.69
CA LEU A 39 3.40 -2.89 6.25
C LEU A 39 3.56 -3.97 7.32
N THR A 40 4.73 -4.00 7.98
CA THR A 40 5.02 -4.91 9.11
C THR A 40 4.04 -4.65 10.26
N ASP A 41 3.85 -3.39 10.64
CA ASP A 41 2.94 -3.02 11.72
C ASP A 41 1.48 -3.31 11.35
N THR A 42 1.10 -3.11 10.09
CA THR A 42 -0.23 -3.49 9.58
C THR A 42 -0.48 -4.99 9.73
N PHE A 43 0.49 -5.85 9.41
CA PHE A 43 0.35 -7.29 9.59
C PHE A 43 0.26 -7.68 11.07
N ARG A 44 1.06 -7.06 11.95
CA ARG A 44 0.97 -7.27 13.40
C ARG A 44 -0.41 -6.92 13.93
N GLU A 45 -0.94 -5.76 13.56
CA GLU A 45 -2.28 -5.33 13.97
C GLU A 45 -3.37 -6.27 13.45
N GLY A 46 -3.26 -6.74 12.21
CA GLY A 46 -4.17 -7.73 11.66
C GLY A 46 -4.17 -9.04 12.46
N LEU A 47 -2.98 -9.53 12.81
CA LEU A 47 -2.80 -10.78 13.56
C LEU A 47 -3.21 -10.69 15.04
N LYS A 48 -3.36 -9.49 15.60
CA LYS A 48 -3.99 -9.33 16.93
C LYS A 48 -5.48 -9.67 16.90
N ARG A 49 -6.13 -9.56 15.73
CA ARG A 49 -7.59 -9.70 15.56
C ARG A 49 -7.98 -10.93 14.76
N ALA A 50 -7.04 -11.55 14.06
CA ALA A 50 -7.26 -12.70 13.20
C ALA A 50 -6.13 -13.73 13.33
N LYS A 51 -6.44 -15.00 13.04
CA LYS A 51 -5.42 -16.08 13.04
C LYS A 51 -4.49 -16.03 11.84
N HIS A 52 -4.94 -15.43 10.74
CA HIS A 52 -4.22 -15.35 9.46
C HIS A 52 -4.59 -14.06 8.71
N VAL A 53 -3.66 -13.51 7.95
CA VAL A 53 -3.84 -12.34 7.08
C VAL A 53 -3.63 -12.74 5.62
N LEU A 54 -4.63 -12.48 4.78
CA LEU A 54 -4.51 -12.54 3.33
C LEU A 54 -4.30 -11.11 2.81
N TYR A 55 -3.11 -10.83 2.26
CA TYR A 55 -2.77 -9.54 1.69
C TYR A 55 -2.78 -9.61 0.16
N ILE A 56 -3.55 -8.72 -0.48
CA ILE A 56 -3.71 -8.64 -1.93
C ILE A 56 -3.15 -7.28 -2.40
N PRO A 57 -1.85 -7.19 -2.70
CA PRO A 57 -1.26 -5.95 -3.20
C PRO A 57 -1.62 -5.69 -4.66
N ILE A 58 -1.35 -4.45 -5.10
CA ILE A 58 -1.32 -4.09 -6.52
C ILE A 58 -0.30 -4.95 -7.28
N SER A 59 -0.56 -5.22 -8.57
CA SER A 59 0.25 -6.10 -9.42
C SER A 59 1.76 -5.79 -9.39
N GLN A 60 2.59 -6.85 -9.42
CA GLN A 60 4.06 -6.77 -9.36
C GLN A 60 4.69 -5.93 -10.47
N GLY A 61 4.06 -5.89 -11.65
CA GLY A 61 4.58 -5.14 -12.79
C GLY A 61 4.52 -3.62 -12.62
N LEU A 62 3.79 -3.13 -11.62
CA LEU A 62 3.53 -1.70 -11.41
C LEU A 62 4.06 -1.18 -10.07
N SER A 63 4.35 -2.06 -9.11
CA SER A 63 4.86 -1.64 -7.79
C SER A 63 5.75 -2.69 -7.13
N SER A 64 6.84 -2.22 -6.52
CA SER A 64 7.70 -3.01 -5.62
C SER A 64 7.02 -3.34 -4.27
N THR A 65 5.83 -2.80 -3.97
CA THR A 65 5.07 -3.13 -2.76
C THR A 65 4.89 -4.65 -2.60
N MET A 66 4.69 -5.38 -3.69
CA MET A 66 4.49 -6.82 -3.59
C MET A 66 5.77 -7.58 -3.21
N SER A 67 6.94 -7.21 -3.74
CA SER A 67 8.19 -7.88 -3.38
C SER A 67 8.57 -7.62 -1.92
N THR A 68 8.36 -6.39 -1.44
CA THR A 68 8.48 -6.03 -0.02
C THR A 68 7.54 -6.85 0.85
N ALA A 69 6.26 -6.98 0.47
CA ALA A 69 5.29 -7.76 1.21
C ALA A 69 5.67 -9.24 1.31
N ILE A 70 6.14 -9.84 0.21
CA ILE A 70 6.61 -11.23 0.19
C ILE A 70 7.81 -11.40 1.13
N ALA A 71 8.76 -10.46 1.12
CA ALA A 71 9.94 -10.52 1.98
C ALA A 71 9.54 -10.47 3.47
N ILE A 72 8.59 -9.59 3.83
CA ILE A 72 8.07 -9.48 5.21
C ILE A 72 7.32 -10.76 5.59
N ALA A 73 6.42 -11.26 4.75
CA ALA A 73 5.63 -12.46 5.04
C ALA A 73 6.48 -13.74 5.23
N ARG A 74 7.72 -13.74 4.73
CA ARG A 74 8.70 -14.83 4.93
C ARG A 74 9.46 -14.77 6.25
N GLN A 75 9.40 -13.64 6.97
CA GLN A 75 10.03 -13.52 8.29
C GLN A 75 9.35 -14.46 9.30
N ASP A 76 10.10 -14.93 10.28
CA ASP A 76 9.63 -15.96 11.23
C ASP A 76 8.37 -15.53 12.02
N GLU A 77 8.20 -14.23 12.32
CA GLU A 77 7.00 -13.78 13.05
C GLU A 77 5.70 -13.95 12.23
N PHE A 78 5.80 -13.88 10.91
CA PHE A 78 4.67 -13.89 9.96
C PHE A 78 4.53 -15.20 9.18
N LYS A 79 5.56 -16.06 9.19
CA LYS A 79 5.58 -17.31 8.46
C LYS A 79 4.38 -18.19 8.85
N GLY A 80 3.59 -18.59 7.86
CA GLY A 80 2.38 -19.39 8.05
C GLY A 80 1.18 -18.62 8.63
N LYS A 81 1.32 -17.31 8.88
CA LYS A 81 0.25 -16.42 9.37
C LYS A 81 -0.12 -15.32 8.38
N VAL A 82 0.76 -15.02 7.43
CA VAL A 82 0.53 -14.04 6.36
C VAL A 82 0.71 -14.71 5.00
N THR A 83 -0.27 -14.53 4.12
CA THR A 83 -0.19 -14.94 2.72
C THR A 83 -0.32 -13.72 1.83
N VAL A 84 0.64 -13.54 0.93
CA VAL A 84 0.59 -12.48 -0.10
C VAL A 84 0.11 -13.12 -1.40
N TYR A 85 -1.04 -12.66 -1.91
CA TYR A 85 -1.64 -13.18 -3.12
C TYR A 85 -1.40 -12.23 -4.30
N GLN A 86 -0.87 -12.77 -5.40
CA GLN A 86 -0.71 -12.02 -6.63
C GLN A 86 -2.02 -11.97 -7.39
N SER A 87 -2.70 -10.84 -7.37
CA SER A 87 -3.93 -10.67 -8.13
C SER A 87 -3.66 -10.55 -9.63
N ASN A 88 -2.51 -10.01 -10.05
CA ASN A 88 -2.25 -9.52 -11.42
C ASN A 88 -3.25 -8.46 -11.90
N PHE A 89 -4.06 -7.92 -11.00
CA PHE A 89 -5.01 -6.87 -11.31
C PHE A 89 -4.50 -5.54 -10.75
N ILE A 90 -4.76 -4.48 -11.51
CA ILE A 90 -5.01 -3.16 -10.96
C ILE A 90 -6.48 -2.85 -11.18
N THR A 91 -7.01 -1.77 -10.62
CA THR A 91 -8.41 -1.31 -10.76
C THR A 91 -9.05 -1.65 -12.13
N PRO A 92 -10.38 -1.91 -12.20
CA PRO A 92 -11.08 -2.23 -13.44
C PRO A 92 -10.76 -1.27 -14.60
#